data_AF-A0A7V9T1U4-F1
#
_entry.id   AF-A0A7V9T1U4-F1
#
_cell.length_a   1.000
_cell.length_b   1.000
_cell.length_c   1.000
_cell.angle_alpha   90.00
_cell.angle_beta   90.00
_cell.angle_gamma   90.00
#
_symmetry.space_group_name_H-M   'P 1'
#
loop_
_entity.id
_entity.type
_entity.pdbx_description
1 polymer ?
#
loop_
_entity_poly.entity_id
_entity_poly.type
_entity_poly.pdbx_seq_one_letter_code
_entity_poly.pdbx_strand_id
1 'polypeptide(L)' 'MAERRLNFERTMSDQEALMWSLEQDPVLRSTFGQISFFDRPGDLGRLRDRLARASRLVPRLRQRVVEPVSGLG' A
#
# COMPACT_ATOMS: atom_id res chain seq x y z
N MET A 1 11.72 14.87 13.38
CA MET A 1 10.67 13.83 13.58
C MET A 1 11.35 12.48 13.46
N ALA A 2 11.42 11.71 14.54
CA ALA A 2 12.10 10.41 14.55
C ALA A 2 11.39 9.45 13.59
N GLU A 3 12.14 8.84 12.68
CA GLU A 3 11.65 7.86 11.72
C GLU A 3 11.28 6.58 12.49
N ARG A 4 9.99 6.44 12.84
CA ARG A 4 9.48 5.20 13.42
C ARG A 4 9.65 4.10 12.38
N ARG A 5 10.60 3.18 12.61
CA ARG A 5 10.74 1.98 11.76
C ARG A 5 9.39 1.28 11.72
N LEU A 6 8.78 1.26 10.55
CA LEU A 6 7.57 0.50 10.29
C LEU A 6 7.99 -0.97 10.15
N ASN A 7 7.85 -1.75 11.22
CA ASN A 7 8.03 -3.20 11.16
C ASN A 7 6.72 -3.81 10.69
N PHE A 8 6.76 -4.52 9.57
CA PHE A 8 5.63 -5.25 9.03
C PHE A 8 5.95 -6.74 9.05
N GLU A 9 4.97 -7.57 9.43
CA GLU A 9 5.08 -9.02 9.34
C GLU A 9 5.23 -9.45 7.88
N ARG A 10 5.94 -10.56 7.67
CA ARG A 10 6.20 -11.11 6.33
C ARG A 10 4.94 -11.65 5.68
N THR A 11 4.04 -12.19 6.49
CA THR A 11 2.77 -12.78 6.08
C THR A 11 1.62 -11.84 6.38
N MET A 12 0.48 -12.11 5.77
CA MET A 12 -0.78 -11.47 6.12
C MET A 12 -1.37 -12.20 7.32
N SER A 13 -1.94 -11.44 8.25
CA SER A 13 -2.82 -11.99 9.26
C SER A 13 -4.07 -12.61 8.63
N ASP A 14 -4.77 -13.48 9.36
CA ASP A 14 -6.04 -14.09 8.88
C ASP A 14 -7.06 -13.03 8.45
N GLN A 15 -7.13 -11.91 9.17
CA GLN A 15 -8.01 -10.79 8.84
C GLN A 15 -7.60 -10.11 7.54
N GLU A 16 -6.30 -9.84 7.36
CA GLU A 16 -5.79 -9.25 6.12
C GLU A 16 -6.03 -10.20 4.92
N ALA A 17 -5.80 -11.50 5.09
CA ALA A 17 -6.03 -12.51 4.07
C ALA A 17 -7.51 -12.60 3.68
N LEU A 18 -8.42 -12.57 4.67
CA LEU A 18 -9.86 -12.48 4.43
C LEU A 18 -10.20 -11.22 3.62
N MET A 19 -9.74 -10.03 4.06
CA MET A 19 -9.98 -8.78 3.34
C MET A 19 -9.46 -8.84 1.89
N TRP A 20 -8.28 -9.41 1.67
CA TRP A 20 -7.71 -9.55 0.33
C TRP A 20 -8.54 -10.46 -0.58
N SER A 21 -9.09 -11.56 -0.04
CA SER A 21 -9.97 -12.45 -0.82
C SER A 21 -11.23 -11.74 -1.29
N LEU A 22 -11.76 -10.78 -0.50
CA LEU A 22 -12.94 -10.00 -0.86
C LEU A 22 -12.67 -9.01 -2.00
N GLU A 23 -11.42 -8.53 -2.17
CA GLU A 23 -11.05 -7.55 -3.21
C GLU A 23 -11.27 -8.06 -4.66
N GLN A 24 -11.40 -9.38 -4.84
CA GLN A 24 -11.71 -9.99 -6.13
C GLN A 24 -13.12 -9.61 -6.61
N ASP A 25 -14.06 -9.44 -5.68
CA ASP A 25 -15.40 -8.95 -5.99
C ASP A 25 -15.37 -7.41 -6.14
N PRO A 26 -15.72 -6.85 -7.31
CA PRO A 26 -15.76 -5.40 -7.51
C PRO A 26 -16.67 -4.65 -6.53
N VAL A 27 -17.72 -5.29 -6.00
CA VAL A 27 -18.67 -4.67 -5.07
C VAL A 27 -18.11 -4.57 -3.66
N LEU A 28 -17.24 -5.51 -3.28
CA LEU A 28 -16.65 -5.59 -1.93
C LEU A 28 -15.25 -4.97 -1.86
N ARG A 29 -14.73 -4.51 -3.00
CA ARG A 29 -13.40 -3.91 -3.12
C ARG A 29 -13.27 -2.61 -2.31
N SER A 30 -12.29 -2.56 -1.42
CA SER A 30 -11.95 -1.40 -0.60
C SER A 30 -11.02 -0.45 -1.36
N THR A 31 -11.48 0.08 -2.50
CA THR A 31 -10.72 1.08 -3.24
C THR A 31 -10.80 2.43 -2.55
N PHE A 32 -9.65 2.98 -2.14
CA PHE A 32 -9.56 4.32 -1.58
C PHE A 32 -8.72 5.24 -2.48
N GLY A 33 -9.09 6.51 -2.48
CA GLY A 33 -8.35 7.57 -3.14
C GLY A 33 -8.25 8.79 -2.23
N GLN A 34 -7.26 9.64 -2.49
CA GLN A 34 -7.10 10.91 -1.78
C GLN A 34 -7.28 12.06 -2.77
N ILE A 35 -8.14 13.02 -2.41
CA ILE A 35 -8.23 14.31 -3.10
C ILE A 35 -7.62 15.36 -2.17
N SER A 36 -6.68 16.14 -2.71
CA SER A 36 -6.02 17.23 -1.99
C SER A 36 -6.24 18.54 -2.72
N PHE A 37 -6.72 19.54 -2.00
CA PHE A 37 -6.92 20.90 -2.52
C PHE A 37 -5.70 21.76 -2.20
N PHE A 38 -5.26 22.54 -3.18
CA PHE A 38 -4.13 23.46 -3.05
C PHE A 38 -4.57 24.86 -3.46
N ASP A 39 -3.98 25.87 -2.83
CA ASP A 39 -4.17 27.29 -3.16
C ASP A 39 -3.55 27.66 -4.53
N ARG A 40 -2.61 26.85 -5.02
CA ARG A 40 -1.91 27.02 -6.29
C ARG A 40 -1.75 25.68 -7.03
N PRO A 41 -1.51 25.70 -8.35
CA PRO A 41 -1.19 24.48 -9.10
C PRO A 41 -0.02 23.72 -8.48
N GLY A 42 -0.24 22.43 -8.20
CA GLY A 42 0.80 21.55 -7.70
C GLY A 42 1.80 21.15 -8.78
N ASP A 43 3.07 21.00 -8.41
CA ASP A 43 4.09 20.42 -9.28
C ASP A 43 3.96 18.88 -9.30
N LEU A 44 3.47 18.35 -10.42
CA LEU A 44 3.30 16.90 -10.63
C LEU A 44 4.63 16.14 -10.69
N GLY A 45 5.72 16.76 -11.15
CA GLY A 45 7.05 16.16 -11.14
C GLY A 45 7.50 15.93 -9.70
N ARG A 46 7.42 16.97 -8.87
CA ARG A 46 7.74 16.90 -7.44
C ARG A 46 6.85 15.91 -6.67
N LEU A 47 5.58 15.79 -7.04
CA LEU A 47 4.68 14.78 -6.47
C LEU A 47 5.18 13.36 -6.80
N ARG A 48 5.51 13.09 -8.06
CA ARG A 48 6.03 11.79 -8.50
C ARG A 48 7.33 11.44 -7.77
N ASP A 49 8.26 12.38 -7.63
CA ASP A 49 9.52 12.16 -6.91
C ASP A 49 9.30 11.81 -5.44
N ARG A 50 8.34 12.49 -4.80
CA ARG A 50 7.93 12.19 -3.43
C ARG A 50 7.31 10.82 -3.28
N LEU A 51 6.41 10.42 -4.19
CA LEU A 51 5.81 9.09 -4.20
C LEU A 51 6.87 8.01 -4.43
N ALA A 52 7.81 8.24 -5.35
CA ALA A 52 8.93 7.34 -5.58
C ALA A 52 9.80 7.17 -4.32
N ARG A 53 10.10 8.27 -3.61
CA ARG A 53 10.81 8.23 -2.32
C ARG A 53 10.00 7.50 -1.26
N ALA A 54 8.70 7.79 -1.13
CA ALA A 54 7.82 7.15 -0.16
C ALA A 54 7.79 5.62 -0.36
N SER A 55 7.72 5.16 -1.61
CA SER A 55 7.79 3.72 -1.92
C SER A 55 9.08 3.06 -1.42
N ARG A 56 10.21 3.80 -1.37
CA ARG A 56 11.50 3.32 -0.83
C ARG A 56 11.54 3.26 0.68
N LEU A 57 10.90 4.21 1.35
CA LEU A 57 10.83 4.27 2.81
C LEU A 57 9.78 3.34 3.40
N VAL A 58 8.73 3.03 2.65
CA VAL A 58 7.66 2.11 3.05
C VAL A 58 7.65 0.92 2.08
N PRO A 59 8.51 -0.11 2.30
CA PRO A 59 8.65 -1.22 1.37
C PRO A 59 7.33 -1.94 1.03
N ARG A 60 6.35 -1.95 1.95
CA ARG A 60 5.02 -2.56 1.76
C ARG A 60 4.25 -1.95 0.58
N LEU A 61 4.53 -0.68 0.20
CA LEU A 61 3.94 -0.05 -0.99
C LEU A 61 4.40 -0.66 -2.33
N ARG A 62 5.45 -1.48 -2.33
CA ARG A 62 5.94 -2.19 -3.52
C ARG A 62 5.75 -3.70 -3.45
N GLN A 63 5.15 -4.21 -2.37
CA GLN A 63 4.87 -5.63 -2.23
C GLN A 63 3.66 -6.00 -3.09
N ARG A 64 3.67 -7.24 -3.57
CA ARG A 64 2.54 -7.86 -4.26
C ARG A 64 2.14 -9.08 -3.45
N VAL A 65 0.85 -9.26 -3.22
CA VAL A 65 0.33 -10.48 -2.61
C VAL A 65 0.53 -11.62 -3.60
N VAL A 66 1.03 -12.74 -3.11
CA VAL A 66 1.27 -13.97 -3.87
C VAL A 66 0.65 -15.13 -3.10
N GLU A 67 0.21 -16.16 -3.83
CA GLU A 67 -0.17 -17.40 -3.18
C GLU A 67 1.09 -18.13 -2.65
N PRO A 68 1.01 -18.74 -1.46
CA PRO A 68 2.14 -19.47 -0.91
C PRO A 68 2.44 -20.71 -1.75
N VAL A 69 3.70 -20.87 -2.15
CA VAL A 69 4.15 -22.10 -2.81
C VAL A 69 4.08 -23.23 -1.77
N SER A 70 3.36 -24.31 -2.08
CA SER A 70 3.21 -25.52 -1.25
C SER A 70 2.49 -25.36 0.10
N GLY A 71 1.74 -24.28 0.31
CA GLY A 71 1.03 -24.05 1.59
C GLY A 71 1.94 -23.63 2.75
N LEU A 72 3.22 -23.35 2.47
CA LEU A 72 4.17 -22.77 3.40
C LEU A 72 4.31 -21.28 3.08
N GLY A 73 3.58 -20.44 3.82
CA GLY A 73 3.52 -18.99 3.69
C GLY A 73 3.74 -18.34 5.03
#